data_AF-A0A146G825-F1
#
_entry.id   AF-A0A146G825-F1
#
_cell.length_a   1.000
_cell.length_b   1.000
_cell.length_c   1.000
_cell.angle_alpha   90.00
_cell.angle_beta   90.00
_cell.angle_gamma   90.00
#
_symmetry.space_group_name_H-M   'P 1'
#
loop_
_entity.id
_entity.type
_entity.pdbx_description
1 polymer ?
#
loop_
_entity_poly.entity_id
_entity_poly.type
_entity_poly.pdbx_seq_one_letter_code
_entity_poly.pdbx_strand_id
1 'polypeptide(L)'
;MARRGKNSVKPLWIGIALALVVVAFLGSRFFSSSGSDPYRTIQTLDSKAYLDNANSLRGNVYKVEGEIVNSLALSPAEGRLFSVTVDSGDYVLPVLVTKDFNEVNIQKGQKFIFLLEVDDKGILRTKKLTKA
;
A
#
# COMPACT_ATOMS: atom_id res chain seq x y z
N MET A 1 -64.35 -0.42 -11.15
CA MET A 1 -63.86 -0.54 -12.55
C MET A 1 -62.52 0.16 -12.65
N ALA A 2 -61.42 -0.58 -12.75
CA ALA A 2 -60.07 -0.01 -12.76
C ALA A 2 -59.64 0.35 -14.19
N ARG A 3 -59.34 1.63 -14.45
CA ARG A 3 -58.87 2.12 -15.75
C ARG A 3 -57.37 1.89 -15.85
N ARG A 4 -56.95 0.89 -16.64
CA ARG A 4 -55.53 0.65 -16.93
C ARG A 4 -55.05 1.70 -17.94
N GLY A 5 -54.42 2.76 -17.44
CA GLY A 5 -53.77 3.78 -18.27
C GLY A 5 -52.66 3.14 -19.11
N LYS A 6 -52.83 3.16 -20.42
CA LYS A 6 -51.91 2.57 -21.39
C LYS A 6 -50.74 3.54 -21.58
N ASN A 7 -49.75 3.51 -20.69
CA ASN A 7 -48.52 4.28 -20.84
C ASN A 7 -47.70 3.66 -21.99
N SER A 8 -47.76 4.26 -23.18
CA SER A 8 -46.88 3.90 -24.29
C SER A 8 -45.51 4.57 -24.07
N VAL A 9 -44.61 3.84 -23.42
CA VAL A 9 -43.19 4.22 -23.38
C VAL A 9 -42.70 4.30 -24.84
N LYS A 10 -42.38 5.51 -25.30
CA LYS A 10 -41.89 5.71 -26.67
C LYS A 10 -40.57 4.94 -26.82
N PRO A 11 -40.34 4.23 -27.94
CA PRO A 11 -39.14 3.42 -28.15
C PRO A 11 -37.83 4.23 -28.01
N LEU A 12 -37.90 5.54 -28.24
CA LEU A 12 -36.81 6.48 -27.99
C LEU A 12 -36.31 6.45 -26.53
N TRP A 13 -37.23 6.39 -25.55
CA TRP A 13 -36.86 6.35 -24.12
C TRP A 13 -36.18 5.03 -23.73
N ILE A 14 -36.55 3.93 -24.40
CA ILE A 14 -35.89 2.63 -24.22
C ILE A 14 -34.46 2.69 -24.76
N GLY A 15 -34.25 3.32 -25.93
CA GLY A 15 -32.92 3.54 -26.50
C GLY A 15 -32.03 4.40 -25.62
N ILE A 16 -32.56 5.49 -25.05
CA ILE A 16 -31.84 6.39 -24.14
C ILE A 16 -31.46 5.65 -22.84
N ALA A 17 -32.39 4.88 -22.25
CA ALA A 17 -32.12 4.11 -21.06
C ALA A 17 -31.01 3.06 -21.28
N LEU A 18 -31.05 2.38 -22.44
CA LEU A 18 -30.03 1.40 -22.80
C LEU A 18 -28.65 2.05 -22.99
N ALA A 19 -28.59 3.21 -23.66
CA ALA A 19 -27.35 3.96 -23.83
C ALA A 19 -26.75 4.41 -22.49
N LEU A 20 -27.59 4.85 -21.55
CA LEU A 20 -27.16 5.24 -20.19
C LEU A 20 -26.57 4.06 -19.41
N VAL A 21 -27.17 2.87 -19.52
CA VAL A 21 -26.64 1.65 -18.88
C VAL A 21 -25.28 1.28 -19.47
N VAL A 22 -25.11 1.38 -20.78
CA VAL A 22 -23.83 1.09 -21.45
C VAL A 22 -22.75 2.09 -21.02
N VAL A 23 -23.07 3.39 -20.96
CA VAL A 23 -22.13 4.42 -20.50
C VAL A 23 -21.78 4.23 -19.02
N ALA A 24 -22.74 3.89 -18.16
CA ALA A 24 -22.49 3.61 -16.75
C ALA A 24 -21.60 2.37 -16.56
N PHE A 25 -21.80 1.32 -17.37
CA PHE A 25 -21.00 0.10 -17.31
C PHE A 25 -19.57 0.31 -17.84
N LEU A 26 -19.38 1.12 -18.88
CA LEU A 26 -18.06 1.48 -19.38
C LEU A 26 -17.35 2.46 -18.43
N GLY A 27 -18.08 3.41 -17.86
CA GLY A 27 -17.57 4.37 -16.88
C GLY A 27 -17.14 3.72 -15.57
N SER A 28 -17.87 2.71 -15.07
CA SER A 28 -17.52 2.02 -13.82
C SER A 28 -16.18 1.29 -13.92
N ARG A 29 -15.87 0.72 -15.09
CA ARG A 29 -14.58 0.05 -15.35
C ARG A 29 -13.40 1.03 -15.37
N PHE A 30 -13.64 2.27 -15.77
CA PHE A 30 -12.62 3.32 -15.81
C PHE A 30 -12.44 4.02 -14.46
N PHE A 31 -13.50 4.07 -13.64
CA PHE A 31 -13.42 4.65 -12.29
C PHE A 31 -12.79 3.70 -11.27
N SER A 32 -12.90 2.38 -11.47
CA SER A 32 -12.30 1.37 -10.59
C SER A 32 -10.77 1.23 -10.70
N SER A 33 -10.12 1.93 -11.63
CA SER A 33 -8.66 1.87 -11.82
C SER A 33 -7.89 2.96 -11.06
N SER A 34 -8.58 3.82 -10.30
CA SER A 34 -7.92 4.66 -9.30
C SER A 34 -7.47 3.79 -8.13
N GLY A 35 -6.35 3.09 -8.31
CA GLY A 35 -5.63 2.41 -7.24
C GLY A 35 -5.28 3.43 -6.18
N SER A 36 -6.13 3.52 -5.16
CA SER A 36 -5.86 4.31 -3.97
C SER A 36 -4.65 3.68 -3.29
N ASP A 37 -3.46 4.27 -3.43
CA ASP A 37 -2.34 3.95 -2.55
C ASP A 37 -2.86 4.13 -1.10
N PRO A 38 -3.04 3.03 -0.35
CA PRO A 38 -3.71 3.06 0.95
C PRO A 38 -2.90 3.81 2.01
N TYR A 39 -1.67 4.25 1.67
CA TYR A 39 -0.73 4.90 2.56
C TYR A 39 -0.41 6.35 2.17
N ARG A 40 -1.24 6.99 1.34
CA ARG A 40 -1.06 8.40 0.90
C ARG A 40 -1.00 9.43 2.03
N THR A 41 -1.63 9.17 3.16
CA THR A 41 -1.66 10.08 4.32
C THR A 41 -0.47 9.89 5.25
N ILE A 42 0.35 8.86 5.04
CA ILE A 42 1.50 8.55 5.90
C ILE A 42 2.74 9.21 5.33
N GLN A 43 3.50 9.88 6.21
CA GLN A 43 4.74 10.55 5.84
C GLN A 43 5.77 9.53 5.35
N THR A 44 6.47 9.85 4.27
CA THR A 44 7.58 9.02 3.77
C THR A 44 8.82 9.25 4.65
N LEU A 45 9.56 8.20 4.98
CA LEU A 45 10.78 8.31 5.77
C LEU A 45 11.85 9.04 4.96
N ASP A 46 12.49 10.04 5.56
CA ASP A 46 13.73 10.59 5.01
C ASP A 46 14.89 9.69 5.45
N SER A 47 15.37 8.86 4.53
CA SER A 47 16.43 7.87 4.79
C SER A 47 17.73 8.53 5.25
N LYS A 48 18.05 9.72 4.72
CA LYS A 48 19.24 10.47 5.12
C LYS A 48 19.10 10.98 6.54
N ALA A 49 17.97 11.62 6.86
CA ALA A 49 17.71 12.10 8.22
C ALA A 49 17.70 10.96 9.26
N TYR A 50 17.19 9.78 8.87
CA TYR A 50 17.23 8.59 9.71
C TYR A 50 18.66 8.12 9.99
N LEU A 51 19.51 8.03 8.96
CA LEU A 51 20.91 7.62 9.11
C LEU A 51 21.74 8.64 9.88
N ASP A 52 21.48 9.93 9.68
CA ASP A 52 22.16 11.01 10.39
C ASP A 52 21.75 11.05 11.87
N ASN A 53 20.45 10.91 12.17
CA ASN A 53 19.94 10.95 13.53
C ASN A 53 18.58 10.25 13.69
N ALA A 54 18.59 8.92 13.84
CA ALA A 54 17.39 8.13 14.09
C ALA A 54 16.62 8.55 15.37
N ASN A 55 17.28 9.19 16.33
CA ASN A 55 16.68 9.53 17.61
C ASN A 55 15.57 10.58 17.52
N SER A 56 15.62 11.47 16.53
CA SER A 56 14.61 12.52 16.31
C SER A 56 13.31 11.98 15.71
N LEU A 57 13.37 10.78 15.12
CA LEU A 57 12.27 10.14 14.40
C LEU A 57 11.53 9.09 15.26
N ARG A 58 12.01 8.85 16.49
CA ARG A 58 11.47 7.83 17.41
C ARG A 58 10.00 8.05 17.73
N GLY A 59 9.27 6.95 17.86
CA GLY A 59 7.83 6.93 18.16
C GLY A 59 6.93 7.28 16.98
N ASN A 60 7.50 7.64 15.82
CA ASN A 60 6.74 7.94 14.61
C ASN A 60 6.72 6.74 13.66
N VAL A 61 5.69 6.71 12.81
CA VAL A 61 5.51 5.70 11.76
C VAL A 61 5.68 6.36 10.41
N TYR A 62 6.52 5.76 9.58
CA TYR A 62 6.84 6.25 8.25
C TYR A 62 6.58 5.20 7.18
N LYS A 63 6.26 5.67 5.98
CA LYS A 63 6.21 4.87 4.76
C LYS A 63 7.60 4.75 4.17
N VAL A 64 8.01 3.55 3.83
CA VAL A 64 9.26 3.26 3.11
C VAL A 64 8.93 2.33 1.96
N GLU A 65 9.34 2.68 0.75
CA GLU A 65 9.30 1.79 -0.40
C GLU A 65 10.73 1.37 -0.73
N GLY A 66 10.97 0.07 -0.82
CA GLY A 66 12.32 -0.44 -1.03
C GLY A 66 12.38 -1.88 -1.49
N GLU A 67 13.57 -2.26 -1.96
CA GLU A 67 13.87 -3.58 -2.47
C GLU A 67 14.69 -4.39 -1.45
N ILE A 68 14.32 -5.65 -1.24
CA ILE A 68 15.05 -6.55 -0.34
C ILE A 68 16.40 -6.93 -0.95
N VAL A 69 17.49 -6.57 -0.28
CA VAL A 69 18.84 -6.93 -0.69
C VAL A 69 19.26 -8.28 -0.11
N ASN A 70 19.15 -8.44 1.20
CA ASN A 70 19.56 -9.67 1.89
C ASN A 70 18.89 -9.82 3.26
N SER A 71 18.76 -11.06 3.72
CA SER A 71 18.42 -11.39 5.11
C SER A 71 19.70 -11.33 5.95
N LEU A 72 19.69 -10.51 7.00
CA LEU A 72 20.84 -10.30 7.87
C LEU A 72 20.80 -11.18 9.11
N ALA A 73 19.62 -11.34 9.72
CA ALA A 73 19.45 -12.13 10.94
C ALA A 73 18.02 -12.66 11.09
N LEU A 74 17.87 -13.73 11.87
CA LEU A 74 16.60 -14.31 12.27
C LEU A 74 16.56 -14.47 13.79
N SER A 75 15.48 -14.01 14.40
CA SER A 75 15.17 -14.20 15.80
C SER A 75 13.75 -14.76 15.93
N PRO A 76 13.54 -15.93 16.58
CA PRO A 76 12.21 -16.45 16.83
C PRO A 76 11.32 -15.51 17.64
N ALA A 77 11.92 -14.69 18.51
CA ALA A 77 11.21 -13.76 19.37
C ALA A 77 10.88 -12.42 18.68
N GLU A 78 11.81 -11.90 17.87
CA GLU A 78 11.70 -10.55 17.30
C GLU A 78 11.28 -10.53 15.83
N GLY A 79 11.61 -11.57 15.05
CA GLY A 79 11.34 -11.66 13.61
C GLY A 79 12.61 -11.74 12.76
N ARG A 80 12.55 -11.21 11.55
CA ARG A 80 13.64 -11.26 10.56
C ARG A 80 14.17 -9.87 10.25
N LEU A 81 15.50 -9.71 10.30
CA LEU A 81 16.17 -8.48 9.94
C LEU A 81 16.60 -8.56 8.48
N PHE A 82 16.16 -7.60 7.67
CA PHE A 82 16.55 -7.47 6.27
C PHE A 82 17.32 -6.18 6.02
N SER A 83 18.18 -6.22 5.00
CA SER A 83 18.73 -5.02 4.36
C SER A 83 17.82 -4.63 3.20
N VAL A 84 17.39 -3.38 3.17
CA VAL A 84 16.45 -2.86 2.17
C VAL A 84 17.07 -1.64 1.51
N THR A 85 17.19 -1.66 0.18
CA THR A 85 17.59 -0.49 -0.60
C THR A 85 16.39 0.42 -0.82
N VAL A 86 16.57 1.71 -0.55
CA VAL A 86 15.54 2.75 -0.64
C VAL A 86 16.08 3.93 -1.46
N ASP A 87 15.22 4.89 -1.79
CA ASP A 87 15.57 6.08 -2.59
C ASP A 87 16.34 5.72 -3.86
N SER A 88 15.73 4.86 -4.68
CA SER A 88 16.34 4.36 -5.94
C SER A 88 17.69 3.64 -5.78
N GLY A 89 18.06 3.24 -4.56
CA GLY A 89 19.28 2.52 -4.25
C GLY A 89 20.36 3.36 -3.57
N ASP A 90 20.10 4.63 -3.28
CA ASP A 90 21.08 5.54 -2.66
C ASP A 90 21.39 5.18 -1.20
N TYR A 91 20.42 4.59 -0.49
CA TYR A 91 20.57 4.21 0.91
C TYR A 91 20.16 2.76 1.16
N VAL A 92 20.77 2.15 2.18
CA VAL A 92 20.43 0.82 2.67
C VAL A 92 19.99 0.92 4.12
N LEU A 93 18.74 0.52 4.38
CA LEU A 93 18.15 0.56 5.71
C LEU A 93 18.01 -0.84 6.31
N PRO A 94 18.37 -1.04 7.60
CA PRO A 94 18.07 -2.26 8.31
C PRO A 94 16.60 -2.24 8.74
N VAL A 95 15.79 -3.16 8.19
CA VAL A 95 14.36 -3.27 8.49
C VAL A 95 14.09 -4.55 9.26
N LEU A 96 13.58 -4.42 10.48
CA LEU A 96 13.14 -5.54 11.30
C LEU A 96 11.68 -5.87 10.96
N VAL A 97 11.50 -6.90 10.15
CA VAL A 97 10.21 -7.51 9.89
C VAL A 97 9.81 -8.31 11.11
N THR A 98 8.85 -7.79 11.87
CA THR A 98 8.39 -8.39 13.12
C THR A 98 7.80 -9.78 12.89
N LYS A 99 7.78 -10.59 13.95
CA LYS A 99 7.27 -11.97 13.93
C LYS A 99 5.85 -12.12 13.36
N ASP A 100 5.04 -11.07 13.42
CA ASP A 100 3.66 -11.05 12.92
C ASP A 100 3.61 -11.25 11.38
N PHE A 101 4.74 -11.04 10.69
CA PHE A 101 4.88 -11.22 9.24
C PHE A 101 5.81 -12.40 8.87
N ASN A 102 6.03 -13.35 9.78
CA ASN A 102 6.88 -14.53 9.49
C ASN A 102 6.29 -15.42 8.38
N GLU A 103 4.96 -15.45 8.24
CA GLU A 103 4.27 -16.20 7.19
C GLU A 103 4.46 -15.59 5.79
N VAL A 104 4.84 -14.31 5.71
CA VAL A 104 5.07 -13.64 4.43
C VAL A 104 6.38 -14.16 3.82
N ASN A 105 6.27 -14.69 2.59
CA ASN A 105 7.43 -15.12 1.82
C ASN A 105 8.16 -13.90 1.22
N ILE A 106 9.17 -13.42 1.93
CA ILE A 106 10.02 -12.29 1.54
C ILE A 106 11.30 -12.85 0.93
N GLN A 107 11.62 -12.43 -0.30
CA GLN A 107 12.79 -12.88 -1.04
C GLN A 107 13.61 -11.70 -1.54
N LYS A 108 14.91 -11.95 -1.76
CA LYS A 108 15.82 -11.00 -2.39
C LYS A 108 15.28 -10.52 -3.74
N GLY A 109 15.43 -9.23 -4.03
CA GLY A 109 14.98 -8.60 -5.27
C GLY A 109 13.51 -8.22 -5.30
N GLN A 110 12.74 -8.53 -4.25
CA GLN A 110 11.34 -8.14 -4.16
C GLN A 110 11.20 -6.72 -3.63
N LYS A 111 10.27 -5.96 -4.22
CA LYS A 111 9.90 -4.63 -3.76
C LYS A 111 8.70 -4.69 -2.84
N PHE A 112 8.78 -3.92 -1.77
CA PHE A 112 7.74 -3.83 -0.75
C PHE A 112 7.55 -2.37 -0.32
N ILE A 113 6.31 -2.08 0.05
CA ILE A 113 5.94 -0.90 0.80
C ILE A 113 5.83 -1.33 2.27
N PHE A 114 6.65 -0.70 3.09
CA PHE A 114 6.71 -0.89 4.53
C PHE A 114 6.08 0.31 5.24
N LEU A 115 5.33 0.03 6.30
CA LEU A 115 5.08 0.99 7.36
C LEU A 115 5.97 0.64 8.53
N LEU A 116 6.93 1.51 8.81
CA LEU A 116 7.98 1.30 9.80
C LEU A 116 7.79 2.27 10.95
N GLU A 117 7.73 1.73 12.16
CA GLU A 117 7.87 2.51 13.39
C GLU A 117 9.36 2.59 13.73
N VAL A 118 9.83 3.79 14.07
CA VAL A 118 11.15 3.96 14.67
C VAL A 118 11.01 3.74 16.17
N ASP A 119 11.56 2.65 16.70
CA ASP A 119 11.44 2.33 18.12
C ASP A 119 12.34 3.22 19.01
N ASP A 120 12.25 3.05 20.33
CA ASP A 120 13.03 3.84 21.30
C ASP A 120 14.56 3.74 21.12
N LYS A 121 15.04 2.70 20.44
CA LYS A 121 16.45 2.45 20.11
C LYS A 121 16.82 2.90 18.70
N GLY A 122 15.88 3.48 17.94
CA GLY A 122 16.08 3.90 16.56
C GLY A 122 15.96 2.76 15.54
N ILE A 123 15.46 1.59 15.93
CA ILE A 123 15.31 0.42 15.04
C ILE A 123 14.01 0.55 14.26
N LEU A 124 14.07 0.29 12.96
CA LEU A 124 12.90 0.27 12.09
C LEU A 124 12.14 -1.04 12.26
N ARG A 125 10.99 -0.99 12.93
CA ARG A 125 10.10 -2.14 13.15
C ARG A 125 8.89 -2.10 12.23
N THR A 126 8.63 -3.20 11.54
CA THR A 126 7.50 -3.29 10.62
C THR A 126 6.17 -3.32 11.37
N LYS A 127 5.29 -2.35 11.07
CA LYS A 127 3.87 -2.32 11.48
C LYS A 127 2.95 -2.90 10.43
N LYS A 128 3.25 -2.63 9.15
CA LYS A 128 2.56 -3.23 8.00
C LYS A 128 3.54 -3.47 6.87
N LEU A 129 3.25 -4.49 6.09
CA LEU A 129 4.01 -4.89 4.93
C LEU A 129 3.05 -5.14 3.77
N THR A 130 3.34 -4.57 2.60
CA THR A 130 2.56 -4.80 1.38
C THR A 130 3.52 -4.93 0.21
N LYS A 131 3.28 -5.90 -0.67
CA LYS A 131 4.10 -6.05 -1.88
C LYS A 131 3.80 -4.89 -2.84
N ALA A 132 4.85 -4.27 -3.38
CA ALA A 132 4.75 -3.19 -4.36
C ALA A 132 4.48 -3.74 -5.77
#